data_AF-A0A1G5T4N8-F1
#
_entry.id   AF-A0A1G5T4N8-F1
#
_cell.length_a   1.000
_cell.length_b   1.000
_cell.length_c   1.000
_cell.angle_alpha   90.00
_cell.angle_beta   90.00
_cell.angle_gamma   90.00
#
_symmetry.space_group_name_H-M   'P 1'
#
loop_
_entity.id
_entity.type
_entity.pdbx_description
1 polymer ?
#
loop_
_entity_poly.entity_id
_entity_poly.type
_entity_poly.pdbx_seq_one_letter_code
_entity_poly.pdbx_strand_id
1 'polypeptide(L)'
;MNYYERYCGDYQRDTAHLSLAEHGAYTMLLDTYFSVEKPLPKELSSLYRVCRAMTRLEQHAVKVVADQFFPVSEMDGLRHNHRADREIAKARPKIEAARINGKKGGRPPKESFQQTRQETRSIPDGLSTGCGNITAAIPVGEPDGKAHQHQHQHQPHLDRDCSSTRTIYSPEEQVRVSDIASGVTSPVISDVYSSPIQPIEAESRSSAPPGAAGVCCKALARHGVQGSNPHHPTLLALLQAGAVEDEFVQAAKNAIAKGKENFAYVIGTVKRQREEAAKLVLHQGRMPNRQELLESSNRAATKGWLPPELRLAEAGEPQSGDTQHAN
;
A
#
# COMPACT_ATOMS: atom_id res chain seq x y z
N MET A 1 13.09 -10.45 -13.86
CA MET A 1 12.34 -9.17 -13.87
C MET A 1 13.27 -8.05 -14.32
N ASN A 2 12.85 -7.11 -15.17
CA ASN A 2 13.76 -6.03 -15.65
C ASN A 2 13.79 -4.79 -14.73
N TYR A 3 12.80 -4.65 -13.84
CA TYR A 3 12.65 -3.50 -12.95
C TYR A 3 11.96 -3.94 -11.66
N TYR A 4 12.42 -3.41 -10.53
CA TYR A 4 11.75 -3.52 -9.24
C TYR A 4 11.83 -2.19 -8.49
N GLU A 5 10.82 -1.91 -7.66
CA GLU A 5 10.77 -0.68 -6.88
C GLU A 5 11.68 -0.79 -5.65
N ARG A 6 12.69 0.08 -5.60
CA ARG A 6 13.64 0.16 -4.48
C ARG A 6 13.30 1.33 -3.58
N TYR A 7 12.49 1.08 -2.56
CA TYR A 7 12.15 2.10 -1.55
C TYR A 7 13.38 2.47 -0.71
N CYS A 8 13.96 3.65 -0.95
CA CYS A 8 15.20 4.09 -0.30
C CYS A 8 15.11 4.16 1.23
N GLY A 9 13.99 4.65 1.77
CA GLY A 9 13.81 4.79 3.22
C GLY A 9 13.81 3.46 3.97
N ASP A 10 13.03 2.48 3.49
CA ASP A 10 13.01 1.14 4.08
C ASP A 10 14.33 0.42 3.86
N TYR A 11 14.92 0.55 2.67
CA TYR A 11 16.24 -0.01 2.38
C TYR A 11 17.30 0.52 3.34
N GLN A 12 17.34 1.83 3.55
CA GLN A 12 18.31 2.46 4.45
C GLN A 12 18.06 2.04 5.90
N ARG A 13 16.81 1.97 6.35
CA ARG A 13 16.47 1.48 7.70
C ARG A 13 16.99 0.06 7.95
N ASP A 14 16.78 -0.83 6.99
CA ASP A 14 17.08 -2.27 7.13
C ASP A 14 18.55 -2.60 6.88
N THR A 15 19.32 -1.71 6.23
CA THR A 15 20.72 -1.94 5.85
C THR A 15 21.73 -0.98 6.48
N ALA A 16 21.29 -0.05 7.33
CA ALA A 16 22.14 0.98 7.94
C ALA A 16 23.29 0.42 8.80
N HIS A 17 23.10 -0.76 9.40
CA HIS A 17 24.11 -1.39 10.26
C HIS A 17 25.13 -2.23 9.48
N LEU A 18 24.94 -2.41 8.17
CA LEU A 18 25.83 -3.22 7.35
C LEU A 18 27.11 -2.44 7.01
N SER A 19 28.24 -3.14 7.09
CA SER A 19 29.50 -2.67 6.51
C SER A 19 29.40 -2.54 4.99
N LEU A 20 30.32 -1.80 4.36
CA LEU A 20 30.32 -1.65 2.90
C LEU A 20 30.40 -2.99 2.15
N ALA A 21 31.17 -3.95 2.67
CA ALA A 21 31.29 -5.28 2.08
C ALA A 21 29.97 -6.07 2.19
N GLU A 22 29.31 -6.03 3.34
CA GLU A 22 28.00 -6.68 3.55
C GLU A 22 26.91 -6.01 2.72
N HIS A 23 26.92 -4.69 2.65
CA HIS A 23 25.97 -3.92 1.84
C HIS A 23 26.10 -4.23 0.34
N GLY A 24 27.34 -4.34 -0.15
CA GLY A 24 27.63 -4.80 -1.50
C GLY A 24 27.10 -6.22 -1.76
N ALA A 25 27.40 -7.15 -0.86
CA ALA A 25 26.91 -8.53 -0.93
C ALA A 25 25.37 -8.59 -0.93
N TYR A 26 24.70 -7.85 -0.04
CA TYR A 26 23.24 -7.78 0.03
C TYR A 26 22.63 -7.33 -1.30
N THR A 27 23.19 -6.28 -1.89
CA THR A 27 22.70 -5.72 -3.16
C THR A 27 22.86 -6.72 -4.30
N MET A 28 24.03 -7.37 -4.41
CA MET A 28 24.27 -8.37 -5.45
C MET A 28 23.36 -9.60 -5.34
N LEU A 29 23.12 -10.10 -4.12
CA LEU A 29 22.19 -11.20 -3.87
C LEU A 29 20.76 -10.80 -4.23
N LEU A 30 20.33 -9.60 -3.82
CA LEU A 30 18.99 -9.09 -4.09
C LEU A 30 18.75 -8.87 -5.59
N ASP A 31 19.71 -8.29 -6.31
CA ASP A 31 19.64 -8.09 -7.75
C ASP A 31 19.56 -9.42 -8.49
N THR A 32 20.35 -10.41 -8.08
CA THR A 32 20.28 -11.77 -8.62
C THR A 32 18.91 -12.40 -8.37
N TYR A 33 18.36 -12.21 -7.16
CA TYR A 33 17.04 -12.70 -6.78
C TYR A 33 15.94 -12.16 -7.70
N PHE A 34 15.91 -10.84 -7.94
CA PHE A 34 14.92 -10.21 -8.81
C PHE A 34 15.18 -10.48 -10.30
N SER A 35 16.45 -10.65 -10.70
CA SER A 35 16.79 -10.99 -12.08
C SER A 35 16.26 -12.37 -12.45
N VAL A 36 16.55 -13.38 -11.62
CA VAL A 36 16.18 -14.77 -11.88
C VAL A 36 14.72 -15.07 -11.44
N GLU A 37 14.17 -14.28 -10.52
CA GLU A 37 12.84 -14.49 -9.91
C GLU A 37 12.68 -15.85 -9.23
N LYS A 38 13.81 -16.41 -8.75
CA LYS A 38 13.89 -17.70 -8.06
C LYS A 38 14.68 -17.55 -6.75
N PRO A 39 14.37 -18.38 -5.76
CA PRO A 39 15.13 -18.40 -4.51
C PRO A 39 16.59 -18.80 -4.73
N LEU A 40 17.45 -18.32 -3.83
CA LEU A 40 18.89 -18.51 -3.92
C LEU A 40 19.31 -19.91 -3.45
N PRO A 41 20.42 -20.46 -3.98
CA PRO A 41 20.95 -21.73 -3.52
C PRO A 41 21.37 -21.65 -2.04
N LYS A 42 21.18 -22.76 -1.31
CA LYS A 42 21.63 -22.89 0.09
C LYS A 42 23.14 -22.84 0.24
N GLU A 43 23.86 -23.40 -0.73
CA GLU A 43 25.31 -23.53 -0.70
C GLU A 43 26.03 -22.18 -0.76
N LEU A 44 26.84 -21.90 0.26
CA LEU A 44 27.61 -20.65 0.35
C LEU A 44 28.61 -20.47 -0.80
N SER A 45 29.22 -21.55 -1.29
CA SER A 45 30.15 -21.50 -2.43
C SER A 45 29.52 -20.92 -3.69
N SER A 46 28.24 -21.22 -3.92
CA SER A 46 27.49 -20.65 -5.05
C SER A 46 27.22 -19.16 -4.83
N LEU A 47 26.87 -18.76 -3.60
CA LEU A 47 26.68 -17.34 -3.25
C LEU A 47 27.96 -16.53 -3.37
N TYR A 48 29.12 -17.10 -3.01
CA TYR A 48 30.41 -16.42 -3.18
C TYR A 48 30.72 -16.10 -4.64
N ARG A 49 30.36 -17.01 -5.56
CA ARG A 49 30.51 -16.77 -7.01
C ARG A 49 29.57 -15.69 -7.51
N VAL A 50 28.32 -15.69 -7.03
CA VAL A 50 27.33 -14.65 -7.36
C VAL A 50 27.81 -13.28 -6.91
N CYS A 51 28.26 -13.16 -5.66
CA CYS A 51 28.76 -11.91 -5.08
C CYS A 51 30.19 -11.55 -5.49
N ARG A 52 30.87 -12.40 -6.27
CA ARG A 52 32.29 -12.26 -6.63
C ARG A 52 33.21 -12.11 -5.41
N ALA A 53 32.86 -12.76 -4.30
CA ALA A 53 33.60 -12.71 -3.04
C ALA A 53 34.83 -13.62 -3.10
N MET A 54 35.99 -13.03 -3.38
CA MET A 54 37.24 -13.77 -3.57
C MET A 54 38.06 -13.85 -2.28
N THR A 55 37.95 -12.85 -1.41
CA THR A 55 38.66 -12.79 -0.14
C THR A 55 37.85 -13.44 0.99
N ARG A 56 38.53 -13.89 2.06
CA ARG A 56 37.86 -14.45 3.24
C ARG A 56 36.94 -13.43 3.94
N LEU A 57 37.33 -12.15 3.91
CA LEU A 57 36.55 -11.06 4.49
C LEU A 57 35.22 -10.90 3.73
N GLU A 58 35.27 -10.87 2.41
CA GLU A 58 34.07 -10.78 1.57
C GLU A 58 33.19 -12.03 1.71
N GLN A 59 33.79 -13.22 1.75
CA GLN A 59 33.04 -14.47 1.96
C GLN A 59 32.32 -14.45 3.31
N HIS A 60 32.98 -13.96 4.36
CA HIS A 60 32.34 -13.78 5.65
C HIS A 60 31.16 -12.80 5.58
N ALA A 61 31.33 -11.65 4.93
CA ALA A 61 30.26 -10.68 4.71
C ALA A 61 29.06 -11.30 3.97
N VAL A 62 29.31 -12.07 2.89
CA VAL A 62 28.26 -12.79 2.16
C VAL A 62 27.54 -13.79 3.07
N LYS A 63 28.27 -14.53 3.91
CA LYS A 63 27.67 -15.47 4.85
C LYS A 63 26.75 -14.77 5.85
N VAL A 64 27.22 -13.70 6.50
CA VAL A 64 26.44 -12.93 7.48
C VAL A 64 25.14 -12.41 6.86
N VAL A 65 25.25 -11.80 5.68
CA VAL A 65 24.11 -11.26 4.95
C VAL A 65 23.14 -12.36 4.51
N ALA A 66 23.66 -13.47 3.98
CA ALA A 66 22.83 -14.59 3.56
C ALA A 66 22.05 -15.16 4.74
N ASP A 67 22.69 -15.35 5.89
CA ASP A 67 22.06 -15.89 7.09
C ASP A 67 21.00 -14.93 7.67
N GLN A 68 21.24 -13.61 7.62
CA GLN A 68 20.32 -12.60 8.16
C GLN A 68 19.12 -12.33 7.25
N PHE A 69 19.35 -12.08 5.95
CA PHE A 69 18.32 -11.57 5.04
C PHE A 69 17.74 -12.63 4.10
N PHE A 70 18.40 -13.78 4.01
CA PHE A 70 18.02 -14.88 3.12
C PHE A 70 17.99 -16.21 3.86
N PRO A 71 17.09 -16.37 4.87
CA PRO A 71 16.96 -17.62 5.61
C PRO A 71 16.63 -18.79 4.70
N VAL A 72 17.14 -19.97 5.07
CA VAL A 72 16.84 -21.21 4.37
C VAL A 72 15.43 -21.65 4.77
N SER A 73 14.56 -21.82 3.78
CA SER A 73 13.23 -22.37 3.98
C SER A 73 13.30 -23.88 4.19
N GLU A 74 12.53 -24.39 5.13
CA GLU A 74 12.48 -25.82 5.46
C GLU A 74 11.78 -26.65 4.38
N MET A 75 10.93 -26.02 3.57
CA MET A 75 10.07 -26.71 2.60
C MET A 75 10.82 -27.08 1.32
N ASP A 76 11.62 -26.15 0.79
CA ASP A 76 12.34 -26.30 -0.47
C ASP A 76 13.86 -26.31 -0.30
N GLY A 77 14.35 -26.04 0.92
CA GLY A 77 15.77 -26.06 1.24
C GLY A 77 16.56 -24.95 0.56
N LEU A 78 15.90 -23.91 0.05
CA LEU A 78 16.51 -22.76 -0.63
C LEU A 78 16.40 -21.50 0.22
N ARG A 79 17.16 -20.46 -0.15
CA ARG A 79 17.23 -19.20 0.58
C ARG A 79 16.25 -18.19 0.01
N HIS A 80 15.38 -17.65 0.87
CA HIS A 80 14.28 -16.75 0.49
C HIS A 80 14.40 -15.39 1.12
N ASN A 81 13.87 -14.37 0.45
CA ASN A 81 13.70 -13.06 1.04
C ASN A 81 12.23 -12.67 1.01
N HIS A 82 11.62 -12.58 2.20
CA HIS A 82 10.19 -12.33 2.36
C HIS A 82 9.68 -11.09 1.61
N ARG A 83 10.47 -10.00 1.58
CA ARG A 83 10.11 -8.79 0.82
C ARG A 83 10.13 -9.07 -0.68
N ALA A 84 11.19 -9.71 -1.18
CA ALA A 84 11.34 -10.00 -2.59
C ALA A 84 10.23 -10.94 -3.10
N ASP A 85 9.90 -11.99 -2.33
CA ASP A 85 8.84 -12.94 -2.70
C ASP A 85 7.48 -12.28 -2.82
N ARG A 86 7.15 -11.37 -1.89
CA ARG A 86 5.91 -10.61 -1.92
C ARG A 86 5.83 -9.70 -3.16
N GLU A 87 6.90 -8.99 -3.49
CA GLU A 87 6.93 -8.12 -4.67
C GLU A 87 6.86 -8.91 -5.97
N ILE A 88 7.57 -10.03 -6.06
CA ILE A 88 7.50 -10.95 -7.21
C ILE A 88 6.07 -11.49 -7.37
N ALA A 89 5.44 -11.96 -6.30
CA ALA A 89 4.06 -12.46 -6.33
C ALA A 89 3.06 -11.38 -6.80
N LYS A 90 3.23 -10.14 -6.34
CA LYS A 90 2.40 -9.00 -6.74
C LYS A 90 2.57 -8.62 -8.21
N ALA A 91 3.78 -8.77 -8.75
CA ALA A 91 4.09 -8.31 -10.09
C ALA A 91 3.92 -9.37 -11.19
N ARG A 92 4.06 -10.66 -10.86
CA ARG A 92 3.78 -11.79 -11.77
C ARG A 92 2.47 -11.66 -12.57
N PRO A 93 1.30 -11.36 -11.98
CA PRO A 93 0.06 -11.24 -12.75
C PRO A 93 0.09 -10.08 -13.75
N LYS A 94 0.74 -8.97 -13.41
CA LYS A 94 0.88 -7.81 -14.31
C LYS A 94 1.80 -8.14 -15.48
N ILE A 95 2.92 -8.81 -15.21
CA ILE A 95 3.87 -9.26 -16.24
C ILE A 95 3.17 -10.25 -17.18
N GLU A 96 2.42 -11.21 -16.65
CA GLU A 96 1.73 -12.21 -17.47
C GLU A 96 0.60 -11.59 -18.31
N ALA A 97 -0.19 -10.67 -17.74
CA ALA A 97 -1.20 -9.93 -18.50
C ALA A 97 -0.57 -9.11 -19.63
N ALA A 98 0.52 -8.40 -19.35
CA ALA A 98 1.26 -7.64 -20.37
C ALA A 98 1.84 -8.56 -21.45
N ARG A 99 2.33 -9.75 -21.07
CA ARG A 99 2.83 -10.76 -22.00
C ARG A 99 1.73 -11.28 -22.92
N ILE A 100 0.56 -11.62 -22.37
CA ILE A 100 -0.61 -12.08 -23.14
C ILE A 100 -1.08 -10.98 -24.10
N ASN A 101 -1.15 -9.73 -23.63
CA ASN A 101 -1.54 -8.60 -24.46
C ASN A 101 -0.49 -8.32 -25.56
N GLY A 102 0.80 -8.42 -25.24
CA GLY A 102 1.88 -8.28 -26.21
C GLY A 102 1.84 -9.35 -27.30
N LYS A 103 1.52 -10.60 -26.95
CA LYS A 103 1.31 -11.68 -27.93
C LYS A 103 0.14 -11.42 -28.89
N LYS A 104 -0.90 -10.74 -28.42
CA LYS A 104 -2.04 -10.33 -29.26
C LYS A 104 -1.70 -9.16 -30.19
N GLY A 105 -0.53 -8.56 -30.04
CA GLY A 105 -0.08 -7.41 -30.81
C GLY A 105 -0.56 -6.09 -30.19
N GLY A 106 0.33 -5.09 -30.13
CA GLY A 106 -0.02 -3.74 -29.68
C GLY A 106 -0.44 -2.80 -30.81
N ARG A 107 -0.31 -3.25 -32.07
CA ARG A 107 -0.67 -2.45 -33.25
C ARG A 107 -2.13 -2.71 -33.60
N PRO A 108 -3.01 -1.71 -33.54
CA PRO A 108 -4.38 -1.88 -34.01
C PRO A 108 -4.35 -2.32 -35.49
N PRO A 109 -5.16 -3.31 -35.89
CA PRO A 109 -5.21 -3.76 -37.27
C PRO A 109 -5.60 -2.58 -38.17
N LYS A 110 -4.92 -2.49 -39.33
CA LYS A 110 -5.01 -1.36 -40.27
C LYS A 110 -6.40 -1.21 -40.93
N GLU A 111 -7.32 -2.13 -40.67
CA GLU A 111 -8.67 -2.18 -41.24
C GLU A 111 -9.61 -1.12 -40.64
N SER A 112 -9.37 -0.65 -39.41
CA SER A 112 -10.17 0.41 -38.78
C SER A 112 -9.96 1.82 -39.36
N PHE A 113 -8.95 1.99 -40.24
CA PHE A 113 -8.70 3.26 -40.92
C PHE A 113 -9.56 3.48 -42.19
N GLN A 114 -10.24 2.45 -42.70
CA GLN A 114 -11.10 2.61 -43.89
C GLN A 114 -12.54 3.01 -43.54
N GLN A 115 -13.07 2.62 -42.37
CA GLN A 115 -14.41 3.04 -41.93
C GLN A 115 -14.44 4.51 -41.46
N THR A 116 -13.41 4.97 -40.77
CA THR A 116 -13.35 6.37 -40.27
C THR A 116 -13.18 7.41 -41.37
N ARG A 117 -12.77 7.02 -42.60
CA ARG A 117 -12.61 7.93 -43.74
C ARG A 117 -13.90 8.12 -44.56
N GLN A 118 -14.93 7.29 -44.37
CA GLN A 118 -16.17 7.40 -45.14
C GLN A 118 -17.14 8.45 -44.57
N GLU A 119 -16.98 8.90 -43.33
CA GLU A 119 -17.88 9.90 -42.71
C GLU A 119 -17.44 11.37 -42.89
N THR A 120 -16.23 11.66 -43.40
CA THR A 120 -15.73 13.05 -43.50
C THR A 120 -15.38 13.51 -44.92
N ARG A 121 -16.01 12.94 -45.96
CA ARG A 121 -15.76 13.36 -47.35
C ARG A 121 -17.04 13.73 -48.10
N SER A 122 -17.57 14.90 -47.78
CA SER A 122 -18.49 15.66 -48.64
C SER A 122 -18.07 17.13 -48.73
N ILE A 123 -16.82 17.37 -49.15
CA ILE A 123 -16.37 18.67 -49.66
C ILE A 123 -15.63 18.38 -50.98
N PRO A 124 -15.96 19.05 -52.10
CA PRO A 124 -15.49 18.65 -53.42
C PRO A 124 -14.04 19.05 -53.72
N ASP A 125 -13.45 18.24 -54.60
CA ASP A 125 -12.12 18.32 -55.20
C ASP A 125 -11.74 19.69 -55.75
N GLY A 126 -10.47 20.06 -55.55
CA GLY A 126 -9.86 21.21 -56.19
C GLY A 126 -8.37 21.30 -55.95
N LEU A 127 -7.59 20.48 -56.66
CA LEU A 127 -6.33 20.79 -57.36
C LEU A 127 -5.36 19.59 -57.40
N SER A 128 -5.16 19.15 -58.63
CA SER A 128 -4.23 18.14 -59.13
C SER A 128 -2.79 18.68 -59.24
N THR A 129 -1.88 17.77 -59.56
CA THR A 129 -0.52 17.94 -60.15
C THR A 129 0.64 17.84 -59.14
N GLY A 130 1.58 16.90 -59.22
CA GLY A 130 1.86 15.90 -60.23
C GLY A 130 2.85 14.84 -59.74
N CYS A 131 2.75 13.67 -60.36
CA CYS A 131 3.65 12.53 -60.24
C CYS A 131 4.91 12.76 -61.09
N GLY A 132 6.06 12.30 -60.58
CA GLY A 132 7.32 12.25 -61.31
C GLY A 132 8.26 11.23 -60.68
N ASN A 133 8.05 9.95 -60.98
CA ASN A 133 9.00 8.88 -60.71
C ASN A 133 10.19 8.98 -61.66
N ILE A 134 11.42 8.81 -61.15
CA ILE A 134 12.57 8.40 -61.96
C ILE A 134 13.38 7.35 -61.20
N THR A 135 13.50 6.21 -61.88
CA THR A 135 14.23 4.99 -61.56
C THR A 135 15.75 5.19 -61.63
N ALA A 136 16.54 4.61 -60.72
CA ALA A 136 17.67 3.71 -61.06
C ALA A 136 18.67 3.48 -59.91
N ALA A 137 19.16 2.22 -59.89
CA ALA A 137 20.46 1.74 -59.45
C ALA A 137 20.77 1.55 -57.94
N ILE A 138 20.89 0.27 -57.57
CA ILE A 138 21.65 -0.23 -56.41
C ILE A 138 23.14 -0.21 -56.77
N PRO A 139 24.04 0.14 -55.82
CA PRO A 139 25.08 -0.84 -55.47
C PRO A 139 25.21 -1.04 -53.96
N VAL A 140 25.60 -2.27 -53.62
CA VAL A 140 25.98 -2.73 -52.28
C VAL A 140 27.24 -1.98 -51.80
N GLY A 141 27.20 -1.51 -50.57
CA GLY A 141 28.37 -1.06 -49.81
C GLY A 141 28.02 -0.92 -48.33
N GLU A 142 28.63 -1.72 -47.46
CA GLU A 142 28.81 -1.38 -46.03
C GLU A 142 29.85 -0.24 -45.96
N PRO A 143 29.71 0.75 -45.05
CA PRO A 143 30.19 0.57 -43.66
C PRO A 143 29.42 1.36 -42.57
N ASP A 144 29.63 0.92 -41.32
CA ASP A 144 29.74 1.66 -40.04
C ASP A 144 28.95 2.97 -39.77
N GLY A 145 28.33 3.07 -38.59
CA GLY A 145 28.08 4.37 -37.93
C GLY A 145 26.67 4.67 -37.40
N LYS A 146 26.48 4.40 -36.10
CA LYS A 146 25.84 5.24 -35.05
C LYS A 146 24.43 5.85 -35.22
N ALA A 147 23.75 5.94 -34.05
CA ALA A 147 22.65 6.85 -33.63
C ALA A 147 21.25 6.20 -33.53
N HIS A 148 20.41 6.42 -32.53
CA HIS A 148 20.47 7.19 -31.28
C HIS A 148 19.35 6.66 -30.36
N GLN A 149 19.65 6.46 -29.07
CA GLN A 149 18.64 6.31 -28.01
C GLN A 149 17.89 7.63 -27.86
N HIS A 150 16.55 7.60 -27.94
CA HIS A 150 15.73 8.72 -27.50
C HIS A 150 15.60 8.68 -25.97
N GLN A 151 16.38 9.53 -25.31
CA GLN A 151 16.14 10.02 -23.96
C GLN A 151 14.92 10.95 -23.98
N HIS A 152 13.98 10.75 -23.05
CA HIS A 152 12.98 11.78 -22.75
C HIS A 152 13.49 12.69 -21.64
N GLN A 153 13.32 13.98 -21.91
CA GLN A 153 13.90 15.14 -21.29
C GLN A 153 13.27 15.46 -19.92
N HIS A 154 14.12 15.76 -18.95
CA HIS A 154 13.78 16.62 -17.81
C HIS A 154 14.00 18.07 -18.23
N GLN A 155 13.02 18.93 -18.02
CA GLN A 155 13.17 20.38 -18.18
C GLN A 155 13.79 21.00 -16.90
N PRO A 156 14.77 21.93 -17.01
CA PRO A 156 15.36 22.62 -15.89
C PRO A 156 14.60 23.92 -15.57
N HIS A 157 14.51 24.27 -14.28
CA HIS A 157 14.19 25.64 -13.85
C HIS A 157 15.46 26.26 -13.26
N LEU A 158 15.75 27.47 -13.74
CA LEU A 158 17.02 28.18 -13.62
C LEU A 158 17.27 28.77 -12.23
N ASP A 159 18.56 28.88 -11.97
CA ASP A 159 19.24 29.42 -10.80
C ASP A 159 18.88 30.88 -10.47
N ARG A 160 18.98 31.19 -9.18
CA ARG A 160 19.25 32.55 -8.70
C ARG A 160 20.20 32.47 -7.50
N ASP A 161 21.48 32.61 -7.80
CA ASP A 161 22.56 32.76 -6.83
C ASP A 161 22.43 34.08 -6.04
N CYS A 162 22.75 34.07 -4.75
CA CYS A 162 23.65 35.07 -4.16
C CYS A 162 24.22 34.56 -2.82
N SER A 163 25.52 34.78 -2.68
CA SER A 163 26.49 34.15 -1.79
C SER A 163 26.70 34.87 -0.44
N SER A 164 27.07 34.04 0.55
CA SER A 164 27.98 34.23 1.71
C SER A 164 28.18 35.60 2.36
N THR A 165 28.08 35.65 3.69
CA THR A 165 29.26 35.70 4.61
C THR A 165 28.88 35.56 6.10
N ARG A 166 29.80 34.95 6.85
CA ARG A 166 29.88 34.72 8.32
C ARG A 166 29.66 35.98 9.18
N THR A 167 29.27 35.79 10.45
CA THR A 167 29.94 36.24 11.72
C THR A 167 29.02 35.86 12.91
N ILE A 168 29.35 34.84 13.71
CA ILE A 168 29.95 34.87 15.07
C ILE A 168 29.03 35.44 16.20
N TYR A 169 28.95 34.68 17.30
CA TYR A 169 28.57 34.97 18.70
C TYR A 169 27.14 34.59 19.20
N SER A 170 27.12 33.59 20.08
CA SER A 170 26.24 33.40 21.26
C SER A 170 26.97 34.07 22.45
N PRO A 171 26.36 34.60 23.54
CA PRO A 171 25.59 33.78 24.50
C PRO A 171 24.47 34.48 25.33
N GLU A 172 23.65 33.63 25.97
CA GLU A 172 23.05 33.66 27.33
C GLU A 172 22.81 34.97 28.12
N GLU A 173 21.60 35.11 28.67
CA GLU A 173 21.22 35.46 30.09
C GLU A 173 19.69 35.70 30.12
N GLN A 174 18.79 35.04 30.87
CA GLN A 174 18.59 34.71 32.29
C GLN A 174 18.06 35.87 33.20
N VAL A 175 16.80 35.68 33.67
CA VAL A 175 16.13 36.07 34.94
C VAL A 175 15.53 37.48 35.17
N ARG A 176 14.24 37.48 35.63
CA ARG A 176 13.60 38.19 36.79
C ARG A 176 12.19 38.72 36.41
N VAL A 177 11.11 38.02 36.75
CA VAL A 177 10.24 38.13 37.95
C VAL A 177 9.68 39.54 38.22
N SER A 178 8.36 39.68 38.14
CA SER A 178 7.54 40.36 39.18
C SER A 178 6.05 40.10 38.99
N ASP A 179 5.43 39.74 40.11
CA ASP A 179 4.02 39.49 40.36
C ASP A 179 3.14 40.74 40.23
N ILE A 180 1.88 40.56 39.82
CA ILE A 180 0.73 41.25 40.45
C ILE A 180 -0.45 40.28 40.52
N ALA A 181 -0.86 39.98 41.76
CA ALA A 181 -2.05 39.25 42.14
C ALA A 181 -3.30 40.16 42.15
N SER A 182 -4.47 39.57 41.84
CA SER A 182 -5.84 39.87 42.32
C SER A 182 -6.79 39.10 41.38
N GLY A 183 -7.56 38.07 41.75
CA GLY A 183 -8.37 37.92 42.95
C GLY A 183 -9.67 38.70 42.77
N VAL A 184 -10.80 38.03 42.47
CA VAL A 184 -12.18 38.31 42.93
C VAL A 184 -13.21 37.46 42.15
N THR A 185 -13.73 36.47 42.87
CA THR A 185 -15.12 35.96 43.01
C THR A 185 -15.98 35.54 41.80
N SER A 186 -16.44 34.28 41.90
CA SER A 186 -17.68 33.74 41.31
C SER A 186 -18.93 34.55 41.70
N PRO A 187 -20.04 34.33 40.97
CA PRO A 187 -21.24 33.87 41.67
C PRO A 187 -21.91 32.65 41.02
N VAL A 188 -22.54 31.91 41.93
CA VAL A 188 -23.46 30.78 41.79
C VAL A 188 -24.86 31.26 41.36
N ILE A 189 -25.62 30.41 40.66
CA ILE A 189 -27.11 30.20 40.65
C ILE A 189 -27.37 29.30 39.43
N SER A 190 -27.55 27.98 39.54
CA SER A 190 -28.61 27.15 40.15
C SER A 190 -29.55 26.55 39.08
N ASP A 191 -29.43 25.23 38.94
CA ASP A 191 -30.49 24.23 38.76
C ASP A 191 -31.78 24.57 38.01
N VAL A 192 -31.96 23.93 36.86
CA VAL A 192 -33.28 23.42 36.43
C VAL A 192 -33.13 22.01 35.85
N TYR A 193 -33.62 21.03 36.63
CA TYR A 193 -34.26 19.76 36.29
C TYR A 193 -33.64 18.80 35.27
N SER A 194 -32.92 17.86 35.87
CA SER A 194 -32.94 16.41 35.63
C SER A 194 -34.22 15.85 34.99
N SER A 195 -34.07 15.10 33.89
CA SER A 195 -34.41 13.66 33.91
C SER A 195 -33.63 12.88 32.84
N PRO A 196 -33.17 11.65 33.15
CA PRO A 196 -32.28 10.87 32.29
C PRO A 196 -33.10 10.04 31.30
N ILE A 197 -32.83 10.17 30.01
CA ILE A 197 -33.32 9.21 29.03
C ILE A 197 -32.47 7.95 29.17
N GLN A 198 -33.11 6.89 29.67
CA GLN A 198 -32.55 5.55 29.80
C GLN A 198 -32.03 5.04 28.45
N PRO A 199 -30.96 4.24 28.41
CA PRO A 199 -30.59 3.51 27.22
C PRO A 199 -31.67 2.46 26.96
N ILE A 200 -32.45 2.65 25.91
CA ILE A 200 -33.32 1.61 25.39
C ILE A 200 -32.39 0.52 24.85
N GLU A 201 -32.35 -0.59 25.57
CA GLU A 201 -31.91 -1.88 25.07
C GLU A 201 -32.65 -2.19 23.77
N ALA A 202 -31.94 -2.12 22.65
CA ALA A 202 -32.42 -2.60 21.37
C ALA A 202 -31.53 -3.77 20.94
N GLU A 203 -31.67 -4.89 21.65
CA GLU A 203 -31.48 -6.18 21.03
C GLU A 203 -32.52 -6.32 19.90
N SER A 204 -32.13 -6.03 18.67
CA SER A 204 -32.76 -6.66 17.52
C SER A 204 -31.75 -6.78 16.39
N ARG A 205 -31.42 -8.02 16.01
CA ARG A 205 -30.73 -8.31 14.75
C ARG A 205 -31.66 -7.87 13.64
N SER A 206 -31.47 -6.65 13.13
CA SER A 206 -32.28 -6.10 12.04
C SER A 206 -31.95 -6.82 10.74
N SER A 207 -32.77 -7.81 10.38
CA SER A 207 -32.94 -8.14 8.96
C SER A 207 -33.47 -6.88 8.27
N ALA A 208 -32.79 -6.45 7.21
CA ALA A 208 -33.22 -5.28 6.44
C ALA A 208 -34.70 -5.46 6.02
N PRO A 209 -35.54 -4.41 6.11
CA PRO A 209 -36.95 -4.54 5.81
C PRO A 209 -37.13 -5.06 4.37
N PRO A 210 -38.01 -6.06 4.16
CA PRO A 210 -38.25 -6.63 2.84
C PRO A 210 -38.69 -5.53 1.89
N GLY A 211 -37.88 -5.27 0.85
CA GLY A 211 -38.12 -4.19 -0.12
C GLY A 211 -37.07 -3.09 -0.16
N ALA A 212 -36.19 -2.97 0.85
CA ALA A 212 -35.14 -1.93 0.87
C ALA A 212 -34.23 -1.97 -0.38
N ALA A 213 -33.83 -3.18 -0.80
CA ALA A 213 -33.00 -3.36 -2.00
C ALA A 213 -33.73 -2.94 -3.29
N GLY A 214 -35.04 -3.19 -3.37
CA GLY A 214 -35.87 -2.76 -4.50
C GLY A 214 -36.01 -1.24 -4.58
N VAL A 215 -36.20 -0.57 -3.43
CA VAL A 215 -36.26 0.89 -3.34
C VAL A 215 -34.93 1.51 -3.79
N CYS A 216 -33.81 0.98 -3.28
CA CYS A 216 -32.46 1.42 -3.69
C CYS A 216 -32.23 1.24 -5.20
N CYS A 217 -32.57 0.07 -5.77
CA CYS A 217 -32.43 -0.14 -7.21
C CYS A 217 -33.31 0.82 -8.03
N LYS A 218 -34.53 1.13 -7.57
CA LYS A 218 -35.41 2.11 -8.21
C LYS A 218 -34.83 3.52 -8.16
N ALA A 219 -34.19 3.89 -7.05
CA ALA A 219 -33.49 5.17 -6.91
C ALA A 219 -32.29 5.27 -7.86
N LEU A 220 -31.47 4.22 -7.92
CA LEU A 220 -30.33 4.14 -8.84
C LEU A 220 -30.75 4.24 -10.31
N ALA A 221 -31.85 3.59 -10.69
CA ALA A 221 -32.39 3.66 -12.04
C ALA A 221 -32.86 5.08 -12.41
N ARG A 222 -33.45 5.83 -11.46
CA ARG A 222 -33.80 7.26 -11.67
C ARG A 222 -32.58 8.15 -11.89
N HIS A 223 -31.42 7.73 -11.39
CA HIS A 223 -30.14 8.40 -11.60
C HIS A 223 -29.36 7.81 -12.79
N GLY A 224 -29.98 7.05 -13.69
CA GLY A 224 -29.35 6.61 -14.93
C GLY A 224 -28.38 5.42 -14.79
N VAL A 225 -28.34 4.76 -13.64
CA VAL A 225 -27.50 3.56 -13.45
C VAL A 225 -28.16 2.37 -14.13
N GLN A 226 -27.46 1.76 -15.08
CA GLN A 226 -27.97 0.61 -15.83
C GLN A 226 -27.70 -0.72 -15.12
N GLY A 227 -28.60 -1.70 -15.31
CA GLY A 227 -28.40 -3.08 -14.85
C GLY A 227 -28.55 -3.31 -13.33
N SER A 228 -29.40 -2.54 -12.65
CA SER A 228 -29.65 -2.71 -11.22
C SER A 228 -30.35 -4.03 -10.89
N ASN A 229 -29.78 -4.84 -9.99
CA ASN A 229 -30.35 -6.11 -9.54
C ASN A 229 -30.65 -6.08 -8.03
N PRO A 230 -31.93 -6.15 -7.60
CA PRO A 230 -32.32 -6.18 -6.19
C PRO A 230 -31.81 -7.38 -5.40
N HIS A 231 -31.50 -8.51 -6.05
CA HIS A 231 -31.00 -9.73 -5.41
C HIS A 231 -29.46 -9.82 -5.39
N HIS A 232 -28.76 -8.72 -5.68
CA HIS A 232 -27.30 -8.73 -5.70
C HIS A 232 -26.73 -8.94 -4.28
N PRO A 233 -25.85 -9.93 -4.06
CA PRO A 233 -25.40 -10.33 -2.72
C PRO A 233 -24.69 -9.19 -1.97
N THR A 234 -23.84 -8.42 -2.65
CA THR A 234 -23.15 -7.28 -2.02
C THR A 234 -24.09 -6.13 -1.68
N LEU A 235 -25.16 -5.91 -2.46
CA LEU A 235 -26.13 -4.86 -2.16
C LEU A 235 -26.88 -5.23 -0.88
N LEU A 236 -27.35 -6.47 -0.78
CA LEU A 236 -28.02 -6.99 0.41
C LEU A 236 -27.12 -6.93 1.65
N ALA A 237 -25.86 -7.33 1.52
CA ALA A 237 -24.90 -7.26 2.62
C ALA A 237 -24.65 -5.82 3.10
N LEU A 238 -24.55 -4.85 2.18
CA LEU A 238 -24.39 -3.44 2.54
C LEU A 238 -25.63 -2.89 3.25
N LEU A 239 -26.83 -3.21 2.76
CA LEU A 239 -28.08 -2.81 3.39
C LEU A 239 -28.26 -3.46 4.78
N GLN A 240 -27.88 -4.72 4.92
CA GLN A 240 -27.87 -5.42 6.21
C GLN A 240 -26.85 -4.81 7.18
N ALA A 241 -25.71 -4.31 6.67
CA ALA A 241 -24.75 -3.54 7.44
C ALA A 241 -25.21 -2.08 7.71
N GLY A 242 -26.44 -1.72 7.33
CA GLY A 242 -27.02 -0.40 7.59
C GLY A 242 -26.65 0.67 6.56
N ALA A 243 -26.34 0.31 5.31
CA ALA A 243 -26.18 1.28 4.23
C ALA A 243 -27.50 1.96 3.92
N VAL A 244 -27.48 3.30 3.87
CA VAL A 244 -28.66 4.10 3.55
C VAL A 244 -28.73 4.40 2.05
N GLU A 245 -29.94 4.62 1.53
CA GLU A 245 -30.19 4.90 0.11
C GLU A 245 -29.34 6.07 -0.43
N ASP A 246 -29.17 7.13 0.37
CA ASP A 246 -28.40 8.32 0.01
C ASP A 246 -26.93 8.02 -0.31
N GLU A 247 -26.30 7.04 0.35
CA GLU A 247 -24.93 6.62 0.05
C GLU A 247 -24.83 6.10 -1.40
N PHE A 248 -25.82 5.30 -1.82
CA PHE A 248 -25.90 4.75 -3.17
C PHE A 248 -26.24 5.81 -4.21
N VAL A 249 -27.15 6.74 -3.90
CA VAL A 249 -27.51 7.86 -4.77
C VAL A 249 -26.30 8.77 -5.01
N GLN A 250 -25.52 9.08 -3.96
CA GLN A 250 -24.31 9.89 -4.10
C GLN A 250 -23.25 9.17 -4.93
N ALA A 251 -23.06 7.87 -4.70
CA ALA A 251 -22.16 7.05 -5.51
C ALA A 251 -22.60 6.99 -7.00
N ALA A 252 -23.90 6.94 -7.27
CA ALA A 252 -24.44 7.01 -8.63
C ALA A 252 -24.15 8.36 -9.31
N LYS A 253 -24.39 9.49 -8.63
CA LYS A 253 -24.05 10.83 -9.15
C LYS A 253 -22.56 10.94 -9.50
N ASN A 254 -21.70 10.43 -8.62
CA ASN A 254 -20.25 10.40 -8.84
C ASN A 254 -19.85 9.48 -10.00
N ALA A 255 -20.59 8.41 -10.25
CA ALA A 255 -20.36 7.47 -11.34
C ALA A 255 -20.67 8.11 -12.70
N ILE A 256 -21.79 8.83 -12.79
CA ILE A 256 -22.21 9.57 -14.01
C ILE A 256 -21.17 10.66 -14.35
N ALA A 257 -20.74 11.44 -13.35
CA ALA A 257 -19.72 12.47 -13.55
C ALA A 257 -18.39 11.92 -14.11
N LYS A 258 -18.13 10.62 -13.92
CA LYS A 258 -16.95 9.91 -14.42
C LYS A 258 -17.20 9.08 -15.69
N GLY A 259 -18.41 9.13 -16.25
CA GLY A 259 -18.82 8.31 -17.40
C GLY A 259 -18.84 6.80 -17.11
N LYS A 260 -19.07 6.41 -15.84
CA LYS A 260 -19.03 5.01 -15.37
C LYS A 260 -20.34 4.61 -14.68
N GLU A 261 -21.48 4.88 -15.32
CA GLU A 261 -22.86 4.64 -14.84
C GLU A 261 -23.28 3.16 -14.77
N ASN A 262 -22.39 2.30 -14.30
CA ASN A 262 -22.64 0.87 -14.12
C ASN A 262 -22.96 0.55 -12.66
N PHE A 263 -24.00 -0.25 -12.42
CA PHE A 263 -24.39 -0.75 -11.11
C PHE A 263 -23.23 -1.34 -10.30
N ALA A 264 -22.37 -2.14 -10.94
CA ALA A 264 -21.21 -2.75 -10.27
C ALA A 264 -20.21 -1.70 -9.73
N TYR A 265 -20.03 -0.60 -10.46
CA TYR A 265 -19.14 0.50 -10.04
C TYR A 265 -19.70 1.24 -8.81
N VAL A 266 -21.02 1.48 -8.80
CA VAL A 266 -21.71 2.13 -7.68
C VAL A 266 -21.61 1.28 -6.41
N ILE A 267 -21.94 -0.01 -6.49
CA ILE A 267 -21.85 -0.93 -5.35
C ILE A 267 -20.41 -1.05 -4.84
N GLY A 268 -19.43 -1.14 -5.75
CA GLY A 268 -18.01 -1.18 -5.38
C GLY A 268 -17.54 0.08 -4.67
N THR A 269 -18.07 1.24 -5.05
CA THR A 269 -17.75 2.54 -4.42
C THR A 269 -18.27 2.59 -2.99
N VAL A 270 -19.54 2.24 -2.75
CA VAL A 270 -20.13 2.24 -1.40
C VAL A 270 -19.46 1.21 -0.50
N LYS A 271 -19.20 -0.01 -1.02
CA LYS A 271 -18.45 -1.04 -0.28
C LYS A 271 -17.10 -0.51 0.19
N ARG A 272 -16.33 0.08 -0.72
CA ARG A 272 -15.01 0.63 -0.41
C ARG A 272 -15.09 1.76 0.61
N GLN A 273 -16.04 2.70 0.46
CA GLN A 273 -16.22 3.81 1.41
C GLN A 273 -16.50 3.30 2.82
N ARG A 274 -17.33 2.25 2.94
CA ARG A 274 -17.63 1.63 4.24
C ARG A 274 -16.45 0.86 4.83
N GLU A 275 -15.68 0.14 4.01
CA GLU A 275 -14.43 -0.50 4.45
C GLU A 275 -13.39 0.53 4.93
N GLU A 276 -13.24 1.64 4.19
CA GLU A 276 -12.34 2.75 4.56
C GLU A 276 -12.81 3.43 5.84
N ALA A 277 -14.11 3.67 6.00
CA ALA A 277 -14.68 4.23 7.23
C ALA A 277 -14.51 3.29 8.44
N ALA A 278 -14.71 1.98 8.25
CA ALA A 278 -14.49 0.99 9.32
C ALA A 278 -13.02 0.86 9.72
N LYS A 279 -12.08 1.07 8.78
CA LYS A 279 -10.64 1.06 9.05
C LYS A 279 -10.15 2.35 9.72
N LEU A 280 -10.91 3.43 9.60
CA LEU A 280 -10.51 4.75 10.09
C LEU A 280 -10.62 4.84 11.62
N VAL A 281 -9.57 4.38 12.31
CA VAL A 281 -9.40 4.59 13.74
C VAL A 281 -8.70 5.93 13.94
N LEU A 282 -9.46 6.97 14.27
CA LEU A 282 -8.91 8.28 14.61
C LEU A 282 -8.58 8.35 16.10
N HIS A 283 -7.36 8.75 16.42
CA HIS A 283 -7.00 9.11 17.78
C HIS A 283 -7.78 10.36 18.22
N GLN A 284 -8.45 10.27 19.37
CA GLN A 284 -9.17 11.41 19.95
C GLN A 284 -8.25 12.19 20.88
N GLY A 285 -8.13 13.51 20.69
CA GLY A 285 -7.28 14.37 21.52
C GLY A 285 -5.82 14.48 21.06
N ARG A 286 -4.96 15.04 21.93
CA ARG A 286 -3.54 15.35 21.63
C ARG A 286 -2.76 14.07 21.31
N MET A 287 -1.95 14.12 20.26
CA MET A 287 -1.09 13.00 19.84
C MET A 287 -0.14 12.58 20.98
N PRO A 288 -0.08 11.28 21.34
CA PRO A 288 0.79 10.79 22.40
C PRO A 288 2.28 10.99 22.05
N ASN A 289 3.09 11.33 23.05
CA ASN A 289 4.54 11.41 22.91
C ASN A 289 5.17 10.00 22.84
N ARG A 290 6.38 9.88 22.29
CA ARG A 290 7.14 8.62 22.20
C ARG A 290 7.28 7.92 23.56
N GLN A 291 7.48 8.68 24.63
CA GLN A 291 7.58 8.14 25.98
C GLN A 291 6.26 7.50 26.44
N GLU A 292 5.12 8.14 26.17
CA GLU A 292 3.78 7.66 26.53
C GLU A 292 3.39 6.41 25.70
N LEU A 293 3.82 6.35 24.44
CA LEU A 293 3.67 5.15 23.60
C LEU A 293 4.46 3.96 24.15
N LEU A 294 5.69 4.18 24.61
CA LEU A 294 6.50 3.14 25.25
C LEU A 294 5.87 2.67 26.56
N GLU A 295 5.41 3.60 27.40
CA GLU A 295 4.77 3.28 28.67
C GLU A 295 3.45 2.53 28.48
N SER A 296 2.63 2.91 27.52
CA SER A 296 1.38 2.20 27.20
C SER A 296 1.64 0.80 26.63
N SER A 297 2.62 0.63 25.75
CA SER A 297 3.06 -0.68 25.25
C SER A 297 3.59 -1.57 26.37
N ASN A 298 4.47 -1.04 27.23
CA ASN A 298 5.02 -1.76 28.37
C ASN A 298 3.92 -2.13 29.36
N ARG A 299 3.01 -1.19 29.67
CA ARG A 299 1.86 -1.44 30.54
C ARG A 299 0.96 -2.54 29.98
N ALA A 300 0.69 -2.55 28.67
CA ALA A 300 -0.06 -3.62 28.03
C ALA A 300 0.66 -4.97 28.13
N ALA A 301 1.98 -5.02 27.91
CA ALA A 301 2.77 -6.23 28.01
C ALA A 301 2.86 -6.77 29.46
N THR A 302 2.89 -5.90 30.45
CA THR A 302 2.89 -6.28 31.88
C THR A 302 1.52 -6.71 32.39
N LYS A 303 0.42 -6.35 31.71
CA LYS A 303 -0.94 -6.68 32.14
C LYS A 303 -1.21 -8.17 31.88
N GLY A 304 -1.04 -8.99 32.91
CA GLY A 304 -1.17 -10.45 32.86
C GLY A 304 0.16 -11.20 32.87
N TRP A 305 1.29 -10.50 32.92
CA TRP A 305 2.58 -11.13 33.17
C TRP A 305 2.71 -11.48 34.65
N LEU A 306 2.67 -12.78 34.97
CA LEU A 306 3.04 -13.29 36.29
C LEU A 306 4.49 -13.79 36.28
N PRO A 307 5.30 -13.37 37.27
CA PRO A 307 6.60 -13.97 37.53
C PRO A 307 6.50 -15.50 37.61
N PRO A 308 7.46 -16.24 37.03
CA PRO A 308 7.47 -17.72 37.07
C PRO A 308 7.33 -18.29 38.49
N GLU A 309 7.86 -17.59 39.49
CA GLU A 309 7.84 -17.99 40.91
C GLU A 309 6.42 -18.04 41.49
N LEU A 310 5.50 -17.21 41.00
CA LEU A 310 4.11 -17.16 41.48
C LEU A 310 3.17 -18.08 40.70
N ARG A 311 3.62 -18.68 39.58
CA ARG A 311 2.84 -19.67 38.80
C ARG A 311 2.81 -21.06 39.43
N LEU A 312 3.76 -21.37 40.32
CA LEU A 312 3.93 -22.70 40.92
C LEU A 312 3.19 -22.87 42.26
N ALA A 313 2.72 -21.78 42.87
CA ALA A 313 2.03 -21.81 44.16
C ALA A 313 0.59 -22.37 44.08
N GLU A 314 -0.02 -22.43 42.89
CA GLU A 314 -1.37 -22.99 42.71
C GLU A 314 -1.39 -24.49 42.37
N ALA A 315 -0.23 -25.14 42.18
CA ALA A 315 -0.14 -26.51 41.67
C ALA A 315 0.15 -27.60 42.71
N GLY A 316 -0.01 -27.33 44.02
CA GLY A 316 0.37 -28.31 45.05
C GLY A 316 -0.36 -28.22 46.38
N GLU A 317 -1.56 -28.80 46.47
CA GLU A 317 -2.03 -29.44 47.70
C GLU A 317 -2.45 -30.90 47.38
N PRO A 318 -1.71 -31.92 47.84
CA PRO A 318 -2.21 -33.28 47.86
C PRO A 318 -3.08 -33.45 49.12
N GLN A 319 -4.37 -33.70 48.92
CA GLN A 319 -5.28 -34.13 49.98
C GLN A 319 -4.76 -35.43 50.62
N SER A 320 -4.39 -35.38 51.90
CA SER A 320 -4.11 -36.58 52.69
C SER A 320 -5.42 -37.32 52.95
N GLY A 321 -5.64 -38.43 52.23
CA GLY A 321 -6.76 -39.33 52.46
C GLY A 321 -6.55 -40.13 53.74
N ASP A 322 -7.39 -39.85 54.74
CA ASP A 322 -7.56 -40.67 55.94
C ASP A 322 -7.90 -42.12 55.57
N THR A 323 -7.06 -43.07 55.98
CA THR A 323 -7.33 -44.50 55.87
C THR A 323 -7.90 -44.98 57.21
N GLN A 324 -9.22 -45.05 57.32
CA GLN A 324 -9.90 -45.66 58.46
C GLN A 324 -9.75 -47.19 58.42
N HIS A 325 -9.09 -47.74 59.43
CA HIS A 325 -9.10 -49.16 59.75
C HIS A 325 -10.48 -49.57 60.29
N ALA A 326 -11.18 -50.46 59.58
CA ALA A 326 -12.35 -51.17 60.09
C ALA A 326 -11.92 -52.53 60.67
N ASN A 327 -12.42 -52.80 61.88
CA ASN A 327 -12.42 -54.06 62.60
C ASN A 327 -13.74 -54.80 62.30
#